data_AF-A0A2D6XFG3-F1
#
_entry.id   AF-A0A2D6XFG3-F1
#
_cell.length_a   1.000
_cell.length_b   1.000
_cell.length_c   1.000
_cell.angle_alpha   90.00
_cell.angle_beta   90.00
_cell.angle_gamma   90.00
#
_symmetry.space_group_name_H-M   'P 1'
#
loop_
_entity.id
_entity.type
_entity.pdbx_description
1 polymer ?
#
loop_
_entity_poly.entity_id
_entity_poly.type
_entity_poly.pdbx_seq_one_letter_code
_entity_poly.pdbx_strand_id
1 'polypeptide(L)'
;MLEDLEKNIRQEKKILAELNSVEKYLDGAPEDKESYLKSRDSLLHQLKMLNKAVPELLKESSPFQNVAGGGENKGGKVRGGGGVVKMSYVSPATKEKSFVAIGKKDKKEFLKKLQLSESGLEGIAKAKKKEKVVVRKPSSLAKISSRFFRERAEKMAPKFTKLTRDLKKANIPFLVSVYISIALFVSSLAFIAGLVGFGVLIIFSLGNWIYFWIPFAAAGLSWIGFYYYPSSESNSVQKKIAQELPFAAIHMAAIAGSDIEPTKIFKIIATSKEYVHVGKEMRKVINQTEIYGYDLVTSLKNVARRTSSKKLSELFSGLATNISSGGELKSYLEKKAENYLLDYKLERRKYSDLAGTFMDIYISILIAAPLVLMMMFIVMNVAGLGLAGLTITTLLAISIGVVILVNIIFLFILNWKQPSV
;
A
#
# COMPACT_ATOMS: atom_id res chain seq x y z
N MET A 1 -5.11 22.89 -47.87
CA MET A 1 -6.58 23.00 -47.97
C MET A 1 -7.25 21.89 -47.16
N LEU A 2 -7.35 20.66 -47.66
CA LEU A 2 -7.79 19.49 -46.85
C LEU A 2 -6.84 19.23 -45.66
N GLU A 3 -5.54 19.44 -45.85
CA GLU A 3 -4.56 19.34 -44.76
C GLU A 3 -4.78 20.35 -43.61
N ASP A 4 -5.28 21.55 -43.91
CA ASP A 4 -5.49 22.59 -42.90
C ASP A 4 -6.74 22.27 -42.05
N LEU A 5 -7.78 21.75 -42.71
CA LEU A 5 -8.97 21.22 -42.04
C LEU A 5 -8.65 19.98 -41.20
N GLU A 6 -7.85 19.05 -41.74
CA GLU A 6 -7.40 17.86 -41.02
C GLU A 6 -6.59 18.23 -39.77
N LYS A 7 -5.70 19.23 -39.88
CA LYS A 7 -4.92 19.74 -38.75
C LYS A 7 -5.81 20.39 -37.68
N ASN A 8 -6.82 21.17 -38.06
CA ASN A 8 -7.79 21.73 -37.12
C ASN A 8 -8.60 20.63 -36.41
N ILE A 9 -9.11 19.61 -37.14
CA ILE A 9 -9.87 18.49 -36.55
C ILE A 9 -9.00 17.66 -35.60
N ARG A 10 -7.73 17.40 -35.93
CA ARG A 10 -6.78 16.73 -35.03
C ARG A 10 -6.56 17.54 -33.75
N GLN A 11 -6.49 18.86 -33.86
CA GLN A 11 -6.32 19.74 -32.72
C GLN A 11 -7.58 19.81 -31.85
N GLU A 12 -8.79 19.82 -32.43
CA GLU A 12 -10.05 19.73 -31.69
C GLU A 12 -10.14 18.41 -30.90
N LYS A 13 -9.76 17.29 -31.52
CA LYS A 13 -9.70 15.98 -30.84
C LYS A 13 -8.73 16.00 -29.64
N LYS A 14 -7.59 16.70 -29.77
CA LYS A 14 -6.61 16.86 -28.68
C LYS A 14 -7.18 17.72 -27.54
N ILE A 15 -7.83 18.83 -27.87
CA ILE A 15 -8.50 19.71 -26.89
C ILE A 15 -9.60 18.96 -26.13
N LEU A 16 -10.38 18.10 -26.80
CA LEU A 16 -11.39 17.26 -26.16
C LEU A 16 -10.78 16.24 -25.17
N ALA A 17 -9.65 15.64 -25.53
CA ALA A 17 -8.93 14.74 -24.62
C ALA A 17 -8.37 15.49 -23.39
N GLU A 18 -7.87 16.70 -23.58
CA GLU A 18 -7.40 17.57 -22.50
C GLU A 18 -8.55 18.01 -21.58
N LEU A 19 -9.71 18.40 -22.14
CA LEU A 19 -10.93 18.72 -21.39
C LEU A 19 -11.38 17.58 -20.47
N ASN A 20 -11.44 16.36 -21.00
CA ASN A 20 -11.82 15.17 -20.22
C ASN A 20 -10.82 14.92 -19.08
N SER A 21 -9.52 15.15 -19.31
CA SER A 21 -8.53 15.05 -18.25
C SER A 21 -8.75 16.10 -17.16
N VAL A 22 -9.03 17.36 -17.53
CA VAL A 22 -9.30 18.46 -16.58
C VAL A 22 -10.54 18.17 -15.73
N GLU A 23 -11.60 17.65 -16.34
CA GLU A 23 -12.84 17.27 -15.67
C GLU A 23 -12.63 16.15 -14.63
N LYS A 24 -11.87 15.12 -14.99
CA LYS A 24 -11.52 14.02 -14.07
C LYS A 24 -10.75 14.49 -12.82
N TYR A 25 -9.89 15.50 -12.94
CA TYR A 25 -9.11 16.02 -11.80
C TYR A 25 -9.86 17.10 -11.01
N LEU A 26 -10.84 17.78 -11.62
CA LEU A 26 -11.75 18.72 -10.95
C LEU A 26 -12.59 18.06 -9.84
N ASP A 27 -12.97 16.80 -10.03
CA ASP A 27 -13.74 16.02 -9.06
C ASP A 27 -12.90 15.53 -7.86
N GLY A 28 -11.56 15.58 -7.97
CA GLY A 28 -10.65 14.92 -7.02
C GLY A 28 -9.74 15.82 -6.18
N ALA A 29 -9.55 17.10 -6.53
CA ALA A 29 -8.55 17.97 -5.90
C ALA A 29 -9.10 19.37 -5.56
N PRO A 30 -9.42 19.68 -4.28
CA PRO A 30 -10.01 20.96 -3.89
C PRO A 30 -9.04 22.15 -3.91
N GLU A 31 -7.72 21.95 -3.77
CA GLU A 31 -6.74 23.03 -3.63
C GLU A 31 -6.48 23.85 -4.91
N ASP A 32 -6.71 23.29 -6.10
CA ASP A 32 -6.42 23.93 -7.40
C ASP A 32 -7.68 24.14 -8.27
N LYS A 33 -8.87 24.02 -7.68
CA LYS A 33 -10.16 24.00 -8.38
C LYS A 33 -10.37 25.21 -9.31
N GLU A 34 -9.98 26.40 -8.86
CA GLU A 34 -10.13 27.64 -9.64
C GLU A 34 -9.24 27.66 -10.90
N SER A 35 -8.03 27.09 -10.81
CA SER A 35 -7.10 26.97 -11.95
C SER A 35 -7.62 25.99 -12.99
N TYR A 36 -8.20 24.87 -12.55
CA TYR A 36 -8.82 23.89 -13.44
C TYR A 36 -10.09 24.41 -14.13
N LEU A 37 -10.94 25.16 -13.41
CA LEU A 37 -12.11 25.82 -14.02
C LEU A 37 -11.70 26.83 -15.10
N LYS A 38 -10.71 27.68 -14.80
CA LYS A 38 -10.15 28.64 -15.78
C LYS A 38 -9.56 27.92 -17.00
N SER A 39 -8.93 26.76 -16.80
CA SER A 39 -8.36 25.95 -17.89
C SER A 39 -9.44 25.28 -18.73
N ARG A 40 -10.49 24.73 -18.12
CA ARG A 40 -11.66 24.17 -18.81
C ARG A 40 -12.35 25.22 -19.69
N ASP A 41 -12.63 26.39 -19.11
CA ASP A 41 -13.32 27.47 -19.82
C ASP A 41 -12.45 28.01 -20.97
N SER A 42 -11.13 28.01 -20.79
CA SER A 42 -10.18 28.34 -21.86
C SER A 42 -10.20 27.33 -23.01
N LEU A 43 -10.15 26.03 -22.72
CA LEU A 43 -10.19 24.95 -23.72
C LEU A 43 -11.52 24.94 -24.49
N LEU A 44 -12.65 25.18 -23.81
CA LEU A 44 -13.95 25.35 -24.46
C LEU A 44 -13.97 26.55 -25.42
N HIS A 45 -13.32 27.65 -25.05
CA HIS A 45 -13.23 28.82 -25.92
C HIS A 45 -12.36 28.55 -27.16
N GLN A 46 -11.25 27.82 -27.00
CA GLN A 46 -10.40 27.39 -28.11
C GLN A 46 -11.14 26.49 -29.08
N LEU A 47 -11.92 25.54 -28.57
CA LEU A 47 -12.77 24.66 -29.39
C LEU A 47 -13.80 25.47 -30.19
N LYS A 48 -14.43 26.47 -29.58
CA LYS A 48 -15.36 27.37 -30.28
C LYS A 48 -14.68 28.20 -31.38
N MET A 49 -13.46 28.66 -31.16
CA MET A 49 -12.70 29.43 -32.15
C MET A 49 -12.27 28.56 -33.34
N LEU A 50 -11.87 27.31 -33.10
CA LEU A 50 -11.56 26.34 -34.14
C LEU A 50 -12.79 25.99 -34.99
N ASN A 51 -13.92 25.71 -34.35
CA ASN A 51 -15.18 25.41 -35.03
C ASN A 51 -15.69 26.60 -35.86
N LYS A 52 -15.49 27.84 -35.39
CA LYS A 52 -15.81 29.06 -36.18
C LYS A 52 -14.95 29.22 -37.43
N ALA A 53 -13.73 28.68 -37.44
CA ALA A 53 -12.85 28.72 -38.62
C ALA A 53 -13.23 27.68 -39.68
N VAL A 54 -13.96 26.61 -39.32
CA VAL A 54 -14.37 25.54 -40.25
C VAL A 54 -15.24 26.07 -41.42
N PRO A 55 -16.30 26.87 -41.20
CA PRO A 55 -17.07 27.46 -42.29
C PRO A 55 -16.28 28.42 -43.19
N GLU A 56 -15.31 29.16 -42.65
CA GLU A 56 -14.47 30.08 -43.43
C GLU A 56 -13.49 29.30 -44.32
N LEU A 57 -12.88 28.25 -43.78
CA LEU A 57 -12.01 27.33 -44.54
C LEU A 57 -12.77 26.57 -45.63
N LEU A 58 -14.05 26.25 -45.39
CA LEU A 58 -14.92 25.62 -46.38
C LEU A 58 -15.38 26.61 -47.47
N LYS A 59 -15.65 27.88 -47.12
CA LYS A 59 -16.02 28.93 -48.09
C LYS A 59 -14.89 29.30 -49.05
N GLU A 60 -13.63 29.32 -48.59
CA GLU A 60 -12.46 29.45 -49.46
C GLU A 60 -12.27 28.25 -50.42
N SER A 61 -13.01 27.15 -50.22
CA SER A 61 -12.86 25.89 -50.96
C SER A 61 -14.05 25.49 -51.85
N SER A 62 -15.14 26.28 -51.88
CA SER A 62 -16.30 25.99 -52.73
C SER A 62 -15.98 26.20 -54.22
N PRO A 63 -16.03 25.18 -55.09
CA PRO A 63 -15.78 25.33 -56.53
C PRO A 63 -16.81 26.23 -57.26
N PHE A 64 -17.92 26.53 -56.59
CA PHE A 64 -19.08 27.22 -57.17
C PHE A 64 -18.99 28.75 -57.22
N GLN A 65 -17.91 29.36 -56.72
CA GLN A 65 -17.80 30.82 -56.75
C GLN A 65 -17.48 31.39 -58.15
N ASN A 66 -17.20 30.52 -59.14
CA ASN A 66 -16.93 30.91 -60.53
C ASN A 66 -18.05 30.61 -61.54
N VAL A 67 -19.28 30.25 -61.11
CA VAL A 67 -20.37 29.92 -62.07
C VAL A 67 -21.59 30.87 -62.02
N ALA A 68 -21.65 31.83 -61.10
CA ALA A 68 -22.77 32.78 -61.07
C ALA A 68 -22.43 34.11 -61.77
N GLY A 69 -22.36 34.07 -63.10
CA GLY A 69 -22.49 35.25 -63.96
C GLY A 69 -23.90 35.32 -64.55
N GLY A 70 -24.76 36.18 -64.00
CA GLY A 70 -26.01 36.60 -64.63
C GLY A 70 -27.22 36.68 -63.70
N GLY A 71 -27.71 37.91 -63.42
CA GLY A 71 -29.09 38.17 -62.98
C GLY A 71 -29.31 38.81 -61.60
N GLU A 72 -29.39 40.14 -61.59
CA GLU A 72 -30.13 41.06 -60.71
C GLU A 72 -30.38 40.81 -59.19
N ASN A 73 -29.69 41.64 -58.40
CA ASN A 73 -30.18 42.58 -57.38
C ASN A 73 -31.29 42.13 -56.38
N LYS A 74 -30.92 41.89 -55.12
CA LYS A 74 -31.54 42.51 -53.91
C LYS A 74 -30.81 42.15 -52.60
N GLY A 75 -30.36 43.19 -51.90
CA GLY A 75 -30.43 43.32 -50.43
C GLY A 75 -29.64 42.36 -49.54
N GLY A 76 -28.51 42.82 -49.00
CA GLY A 76 -27.91 42.18 -47.82
C GLY A 76 -26.42 42.45 -47.66
N LYS A 77 -26.07 43.64 -47.19
CA LYS A 77 -24.70 44.05 -46.87
C LYS A 77 -24.18 43.24 -45.66
N VAL A 78 -23.63 42.04 -45.87
CA VAL A 78 -22.86 41.33 -44.84
C VAL A 78 -21.37 41.58 -45.09
N ARG A 79 -20.79 42.38 -44.19
CA ARG A 79 -19.40 42.81 -44.13
C ARG A 79 -18.43 41.66 -44.44
N GLY A 80 -17.76 41.74 -45.58
CA GLY A 80 -16.52 41.03 -45.85
C GLY A 80 -15.41 41.47 -44.90
N GLY A 81 -14.54 40.52 -44.52
CA GLY A 81 -13.32 40.78 -43.78
C GLY A 81 -13.05 39.77 -42.67
N GLY A 82 -12.80 38.51 -43.05
CA GLY A 82 -12.37 37.44 -42.16
C GLY A 82 -11.42 36.50 -42.88
N GLY A 83 -10.19 36.94 -43.13
CA GLY A 83 -9.15 36.05 -43.66
C GLY A 83 -8.63 35.14 -42.55
N VAL A 84 -8.50 33.84 -42.84
CA VAL A 84 -7.93 32.85 -41.91
C VAL A 84 -6.41 32.99 -41.87
N VAL A 85 -5.80 32.93 -40.67
CA VAL A 85 -4.35 32.98 -40.47
C VAL A 85 -3.86 31.62 -40.01
N LYS A 86 -2.87 31.08 -40.73
CA LYS A 86 -2.13 29.88 -40.31
C LYS A 86 -1.11 30.28 -39.24
N MET A 87 -1.16 29.62 -38.09
CA MET A 87 -0.18 29.80 -37.04
C MET A 87 0.33 28.45 -36.54
N SER A 88 1.62 28.40 -36.22
CA SER A 88 2.23 27.28 -35.50
C SER A 88 2.48 27.68 -34.05
N TYR A 89 2.15 26.80 -33.11
CA TYR A 89 2.55 26.94 -31.72
C TYR A 89 3.10 25.62 -31.19
N VAL A 90 3.96 25.70 -30.17
CA VAL A 90 4.55 24.52 -29.53
C VAL A 90 3.73 24.21 -28.28
N SER A 91 3.12 23.04 -28.21
CA SER A 91 2.38 22.61 -27.02
C SER A 91 3.37 22.23 -25.90
N PRO A 92 3.38 22.90 -24.73
CA PRO A 92 4.36 22.59 -23.67
C PRO A 92 4.17 21.20 -23.04
N ALA A 93 2.94 20.69 -23.03
CA ALA A 93 2.59 19.37 -22.48
C ALA A 93 3.15 18.19 -23.31
N THR A 94 3.29 18.39 -24.62
CA THR A 94 3.75 17.34 -25.57
C THR A 94 5.05 17.70 -26.29
N LYS A 95 5.50 18.95 -26.21
CA LYS A 95 6.62 19.57 -26.96
C LYS A 95 6.49 19.48 -28.49
N GLU A 96 5.30 19.19 -29.00
CA GLU A 96 5.03 19.08 -30.44
C GLU A 96 4.57 20.41 -31.04
N LYS A 97 5.00 20.68 -32.28
CA LYS A 97 4.55 21.83 -33.08
C LYS A 97 3.18 21.53 -33.69
N SER A 98 2.15 22.18 -33.19
CA SER A 98 0.79 22.13 -33.74
C SER A 98 0.57 23.31 -34.68
N PHE A 99 -0.02 23.03 -35.85
CA PHE A 99 -0.40 24.03 -36.85
C PHE A 99 -1.92 24.19 -36.83
N VAL A 100 -2.39 25.43 -36.68
CA VAL A 100 -3.82 25.75 -36.58
C VAL A 100 -4.14 26.93 -37.48
N ALA A 101 -5.29 26.86 -38.15
CA ALA A 101 -5.84 27.94 -38.96
C ALA A 101 -7.03 28.58 -38.22
N ILE A 102 -6.93 29.86 -37.86
CA ILE A 102 -7.95 30.62 -37.10
C ILE A 102 -8.20 31.99 -37.73
N GLY A 103 -9.39 32.56 -37.52
CA GLY A 103 -9.73 33.89 -38.05
C GLY A 103 -8.77 34.99 -37.57
N LYS A 104 -8.42 35.95 -38.46
CA LYS A 104 -7.49 37.07 -38.17
C LYS A 104 -7.78 37.81 -36.86
N LYS A 105 -9.05 37.93 -36.48
CA LYS A 105 -9.51 38.68 -35.30
C LYS A 105 -9.35 37.88 -34.00
N ASP A 106 -9.37 36.57 -34.07
CA ASP A 106 -9.37 35.67 -32.91
C ASP A 106 -7.95 35.27 -32.48
N LYS A 107 -6.94 35.61 -33.29
CA LYS A 107 -5.52 35.26 -33.04
C LYS A 107 -5.00 35.70 -31.67
N LYS A 108 -5.28 36.94 -31.26
CA LYS A 108 -4.80 37.46 -29.97
C LYS A 108 -5.51 36.79 -28.79
N GLU A 109 -6.81 36.53 -28.94
CA GLU A 109 -7.62 35.89 -27.91
C GLU A 109 -7.26 34.41 -27.74
N PHE A 110 -7.03 33.71 -28.85
CA PHE A 110 -6.56 32.32 -28.85
C PHE A 110 -5.24 32.16 -28.10
N LEU A 111 -4.23 33.03 -28.36
CA LEU A 111 -2.94 32.98 -27.67
C LEU A 111 -3.05 33.25 -26.16
N LYS A 112 -3.88 34.22 -25.75
CA LYS A 112 -4.14 34.52 -24.33
C LYS A 112 -4.79 33.33 -23.62
N LYS A 113 -5.75 32.68 -24.28
CA LYS A 113 -6.44 31.49 -23.75
C LYS A 113 -5.49 30.30 -23.70
N LEU A 114 -4.62 30.13 -24.68
CA LEU A 114 -3.61 29.06 -24.70
C LEU A 114 -2.74 29.09 -23.43
N GLN A 115 -2.22 30.26 -23.06
CA GLN A 115 -1.43 30.46 -21.84
C GLN A 115 -2.22 30.15 -20.55
N LEU A 116 -3.52 30.50 -20.53
CA LEU A 116 -4.39 30.22 -19.38
C LEU A 116 -4.73 28.72 -19.23
N SER A 117 -4.81 27.97 -20.33
CA SER A 117 -4.95 26.51 -20.28
C SER A 117 -3.64 25.81 -19.89
N GLU A 118 -2.49 26.39 -20.24
CA GLU A 118 -1.17 25.82 -19.95
C GLU A 118 -0.90 25.69 -18.45
N SER A 119 -1.26 26.71 -17.64
CA SER A 119 -1.01 26.70 -16.19
C SER A 119 -1.77 25.59 -15.45
N GLY A 120 -3.01 25.28 -15.84
CA GLY A 120 -3.76 24.19 -15.20
C GLY A 120 -3.36 22.81 -15.73
N LEU A 121 -3.02 22.69 -17.01
CA LEU A 121 -2.54 21.43 -17.59
C LEU A 121 -1.18 20.99 -17.00
N GLU A 122 -0.31 21.93 -16.61
CA GLU A 122 0.91 21.61 -15.87
C GLU A 122 0.63 20.99 -14.49
N GLY A 123 -0.40 21.49 -13.79
CA GLY A 123 -0.86 20.91 -12.52
C GLY A 123 -1.31 19.45 -12.70
N ILE A 124 -2.09 19.18 -13.74
CA ILE A 124 -2.55 17.83 -14.11
C ILE A 124 -1.38 16.92 -14.48
N ALA A 125 -0.41 17.41 -15.25
CA ALA A 125 0.77 16.64 -15.63
C ALA A 125 1.61 16.25 -14.40
N LYS A 126 1.76 17.16 -13.43
CA LYS A 126 2.43 16.88 -12.14
C LYS A 126 1.63 15.88 -11.28
N ALA A 127 0.30 16.00 -11.22
CA ALA A 127 -0.58 15.07 -10.52
C ALA A 127 -0.50 13.65 -11.12
N LYS A 128 -0.59 13.53 -12.45
CA LYS A 128 -0.46 12.27 -13.20
C LYS A 128 0.91 11.61 -13.02
N LYS A 129 1.96 12.41 -12.77
CA LYS A 129 3.31 11.92 -12.48
C LYS A 129 3.44 11.40 -11.04
N LYS A 130 2.72 11.98 -10.07
CA LYS A 130 2.60 11.46 -8.69
C LYS A 130 1.79 10.16 -8.63
N GLU A 131 0.80 9.99 -9.52
CA GLU A 131 -0.03 8.79 -9.62
C GLU A 131 0.62 7.59 -10.33
N LYS A 132 1.78 7.75 -10.98
CA LYS A 132 2.48 6.62 -11.61
C LYS A 132 2.76 5.55 -10.55
N VAL A 133 2.05 4.43 -10.68
CA VAL A 133 2.18 3.21 -9.88
C VAL A 133 3.65 2.97 -9.56
N VAL A 134 4.00 3.06 -8.28
CA VAL A 134 5.36 2.77 -7.79
C VAL A 134 5.61 1.28 -8.01
N VAL A 135 6.07 0.91 -9.20
CA VAL A 135 6.56 -0.44 -9.49
C VAL A 135 7.83 -0.62 -8.66
N ARG A 136 7.70 -1.31 -7.53
CA ARG A 136 8.84 -1.62 -6.66
C ARG A 136 9.87 -2.40 -7.48
N LYS A 137 11.01 -1.77 -7.77
CA LYS A 137 12.14 -2.43 -8.44
C LYS A 137 12.57 -3.63 -7.59
N PRO A 138 12.83 -4.82 -8.19
CA PRO A 138 13.26 -5.98 -7.42
C PRO A 138 14.61 -5.67 -6.75
N SER A 139 14.74 -6.06 -5.48
CA SER A 139 15.95 -5.85 -4.68
C SER A 139 17.17 -6.44 -5.41
N SER A 140 18.34 -5.81 -5.26
CA SER A 140 19.58 -6.26 -5.91
C SER A 140 19.88 -7.73 -5.59
N LEU A 141 19.59 -8.17 -4.36
CA LEU A 141 19.70 -9.56 -3.91
C LEU A 141 18.75 -10.51 -4.65
N ALA A 142 17.50 -10.10 -4.91
CA ALA A 142 16.55 -10.91 -5.67
C ALA A 142 17.00 -11.12 -7.13
N LYS A 143 17.66 -10.11 -7.73
CA LYS A 143 18.21 -10.24 -9.10
C LYS A 143 19.40 -11.18 -9.17
N ILE A 144 20.33 -11.08 -8.22
CA ILE A 144 21.54 -11.90 -8.21
C ILE A 144 21.18 -13.36 -7.91
N SER A 145 20.38 -13.60 -6.87
CA SER A 145 19.93 -14.96 -6.52
C SER A 145 19.17 -15.67 -7.64
N SER A 146 18.25 -14.97 -8.30
CA SER A 146 17.48 -15.54 -9.42
C SER A 146 18.31 -15.77 -10.69
N ARG A 147 19.49 -15.17 -10.84
CA ARG A 147 20.40 -15.55 -11.95
C ARG A 147 21.03 -16.92 -11.74
N PHE A 148 21.39 -17.24 -10.50
CA PHE A 148 22.12 -18.48 -10.19
C PHE A 148 21.21 -19.67 -9.86
N PHE A 149 20.07 -19.44 -9.20
CA PHE A 149 19.28 -20.53 -8.58
C PHE A 149 17.86 -20.70 -9.13
N ARG A 150 17.47 -19.97 -10.19
CA ARG A 150 16.10 -19.99 -10.71
C ARG A 150 15.63 -21.37 -11.16
N GLU A 151 16.42 -22.12 -11.92
CA GLU A 151 16.02 -23.46 -12.40
C GLU A 151 15.77 -24.45 -11.26
N ARG A 152 16.63 -24.41 -10.23
CA ARG A 152 16.52 -25.29 -9.07
C ARG A 152 15.33 -24.89 -8.19
N ALA A 153 15.11 -23.58 -8.03
CA ALA A 153 13.98 -23.05 -7.29
C ALA A 153 12.64 -23.32 -7.99
N GLU A 154 12.55 -23.21 -9.31
CA GLU A 154 11.32 -23.50 -10.07
C GLU A 154 10.94 -24.98 -9.99
N LYS A 155 11.91 -25.90 -10.02
CA LYS A 155 11.66 -27.34 -9.79
C LYS A 155 11.17 -27.66 -8.37
N MET A 156 11.60 -26.89 -7.38
CA MET A 156 11.22 -27.09 -5.97
C MET A 156 9.94 -26.34 -5.56
N ALA A 157 9.62 -25.23 -6.23
CA ALA A 157 8.46 -24.40 -5.95
C ALA A 157 7.12 -25.16 -5.80
N PRO A 158 6.75 -26.12 -6.67
CA PRO A 158 5.48 -26.83 -6.53
C PRO A 158 5.39 -27.70 -5.26
N LYS A 159 6.52 -28.11 -4.67
CA LYS A 159 6.54 -28.89 -3.42
C LYS A 159 6.24 -28.05 -2.17
N PHE A 160 6.37 -26.72 -2.26
CA PHE A 160 6.19 -25.78 -1.14
C PHE A 160 4.87 -25.01 -1.22
N THR A 161 3.75 -25.74 -1.26
CA THR A 161 2.40 -25.16 -1.27
C THR A 161 2.09 -24.35 0.00
N LYS A 162 2.57 -24.80 1.16
CA LYS A 162 2.44 -24.07 2.44
C LYS A 162 3.18 -22.73 2.41
N LEU A 163 4.43 -22.72 1.98
CA LEU A 163 5.24 -21.50 1.84
C LEU A 163 4.60 -20.50 0.87
N THR A 164 4.03 -20.99 -0.23
CA THR A 164 3.28 -20.17 -1.19
C THR A 164 2.10 -19.45 -0.54
N ARG A 165 1.36 -20.17 0.31
CA ARG A 165 0.22 -19.60 1.04
C ARG A 165 0.70 -18.58 2.08
N ASP A 166 1.75 -18.90 2.82
CA ASP A 166 2.25 -18.06 3.91
C ASP A 166 2.87 -16.76 3.36
N LEU A 167 3.58 -16.80 2.23
CA LEU A 167 4.07 -15.60 1.53
C LEU A 167 2.93 -14.67 1.08
N LYS A 168 1.84 -15.24 0.53
CA LYS A 168 0.65 -14.46 0.13
C LYS A 168 -0.03 -13.82 1.33
N LYS A 169 -0.14 -14.56 2.43
CA LYS A 169 -0.72 -14.09 3.70
C LYS A 169 0.14 -13.03 4.39
N ALA A 170 1.46 -13.14 4.28
CA ALA A 170 2.43 -12.21 4.86
C ALA A 170 2.58 -10.90 4.06
N ASN A 171 1.86 -10.70 2.95
CA ASN A 171 2.01 -9.52 2.10
C ASN A 171 3.44 -9.31 1.55
N ILE A 172 4.20 -10.40 1.39
CA ILE A 172 5.57 -10.35 0.90
C ILE A 172 5.54 -10.23 -0.64
N PRO A 173 6.12 -9.17 -1.23
CA PRO A 173 6.05 -8.90 -2.68
C PRO A 173 7.08 -9.72 -3.49
N PHE A 174 7.26 -11.00 -3.14
CA PHE A 174 8.17 -11.90 -3.85
C PHE A 174 7.41 -13.12 -4.36
N LEU A 175 7.75 -13.55 -5.58
CA LEU A 175 7.31 -14.85 -6.08
C LEU A 175 7.99 -15.96 -5.27
N VAL A 176 7.30 -17.08 -5.10
CA VAL A 176 7.79 -18.25 -4.36
C VAL A 176 9.12 -18.74 -4.91
N SER A 177 9.25 -18.83 -6.24
CA SER A 177 10.49 -19.23 -6.92
C SER A 177 11.64 -18.25 -6.64
N VAL A 178 11.35 -16.94 -6.57
CA VAL A 178 12.36 -15.92 -6.25
C VAL A 178 12.77 -16.01 -4.78
N TYR A 179 11.81 -16.24 -3.88
CA TYR A 179 12.09 -16.40 -2.45
C TYR A 179 12.94 -17.65 -2.17
N ILE A 180 12.62 -18.79 -2.80
CA ILE A 180 13.42 -20.02 -2.71
C ILE A 180 14.82 -19.80 -3.30
N SER A 181 14.94 -19.05 -4.40
CA SER A 181 16.24 -18.70 -4.97
C SER A 181 17.09 -17.88 -4.00
N ILE A 182 16.47 -16.91 -3.30
CA ILE A 182 17.15 -16.13 -2.25
C ILE A 182 17.57 -17.03 -1.09
N ALA A 183 16.69 -17.92 -0.63
CA ALA A 183 17.00 -18.85 0.46
C ALA A 183 18.19 -19.75 0.11
N LEU A 184 18.19 -20.38 -1.07
CA LEU A 184 19.31 -21.20 -1.56
C LEU A 184 20.61 -20.38 -1.65
N PHE A 185 20.54 -19.18 -2.20
CA PHE A 185 21.70 -18.30 -2.32
C PHE A 185 22.28 -17.94 -0.94
N VAL A 186 21.45 -17.53 0.01
CA VAL A 186 21.91 -17.15 1.36
C VAL A 186 22.42 -18.37 2.13
N SER A 187 21.77 -19.53 2.02
CA SER A 187 22.27 -20.76 2.65
C SER A 187 23.60 -21.21 2.05
N SER A 188 23.81 -21.04 0.74
CA SER A 188 25.11 -21.32 0.11
C SER A 188 26.20 -20.34 0.58
N LEU A 189 25.87 -19.07 0.78
CA LEU A 189 26.81 -18.08 1.30
C LEU A 189 27.13 -18.34 2.78
N ALA A 190 26.14 -18.74 3.57
CA ALA A 190 26.31 -19.15 4.96
C ALA A 190 27.19 -20.41 5.08
N PHE A 191 27.07 -21.35 4.14
CA PHE A 191 27.96 -22.51 4.05
C PHE A 191 29.41 -22.09 3.79
N ILE A 192 29.65 -21.21 2.81
CA ILE A 192 30.99 -20.70 2.50
C ILE A 192 31.57 -19.93 3.68
N ALA A 193 30.78 -19.05 4.31
CA ALA A 193 31.21 -18.33 5.51
C ALA A 193 31.52 -19.28 6.67
N GLY A 194 30.72 -20.33 6.84
CA GLY A 194 30.96 -21.38 7.82
C GLY A 194 32.25 -22.16 7.54
N LEU A 195 32.56 -22.46 6.27
CA LEU A 195 33.84 -23.08 5.87
C LEU A 195 35.03 -22.17 6.18
N VAL A 196 34.93 -20.87 5.90
CA VAL A 196 35.96 -19.90 6.26
C VAL A 196 36.14 -19.85 7.78
N GLY A 197 35.05 -19.77 8.54
CA GLY A 197 35.08 -19.81 10.01
C GLY A 197 35.72 -21.10 10.55
N PHE A 198 35.38 -22.25 9.98
CA PHE A 198 36.00 -23.53 10.31
C PHE A 198 37.51 -23.53 9.98
N GLY A 199 37.91 -22.99 8.84
CA GLY A 199 39.32 -22.86 8.46
C GLY A 199 40.12 -21.99 9.43
N VAL A 200 39.54 -20.87 9.88
CA VAL A 200 40.14 -20.01 10.92
C VAL A 200 40.31 -20.77 12.23
N LEU A 201 39.29 -21.54 12.67
CA LEU A 201 39.36 -22.31 13.91
C LEU A 201 40.46 -23.39 13.89
N ILE A 202 40.71 -24.00 12.72
CA ILE A 202 41.84 -24.94 12.55
C ILE A 202 43.18 -24.22 12.76
N ILE A 203 43.34 -23.01 12.22
CA ILE A 203 44.59 -22.22 12.33
C ILE A 203 44.89 -21.83 13.79
N PHE A 204 43.86 -21.50 14.59
CA PHE A 204 44.00 -21.16 16.01
C PHE A 204 44.17 -22.37 16.94
N SER A 205 44.44 -23.57 16.40
CA SER A 205 44.72 -24.80 17.14
C SER A 205 43.58 -25.30 18.03
N LEU A 206 42.33 -24.91 17.73
CA LEU A 206 41.09 -25.57 18.20
C LEU A 206 40.72 -26.72 17.24
N GLY A 207 41.73 -27.46 16.77
CA GLY A 207 41.70 -28.35 15.61
C GLY A 207 41.02 -29.71 15.83
N ASN A 208 39.99 -29.77 16.66
CA ASN A 208 39.18 -30.98 16.79
C ASN A 208 38.24 -31.07 15.59
N TRP A 209 38.22 -32.23 14.91
CA TRP A 209 37.26 -32.54 13.84
C TRP A 209 35.79 -32.37 14.27
N ILE A 210 35.57 -32.28 15.59
CA ILE A 210 34.28 -31.94 16.19
C ILE A 210 33.71 -30.60 15.73
N TYR A 211 34.45 -29.68 15.09
CA TYR A 211 33.90 -28.43 14.55
C TYR A 211 33.46 -28.52 13.08
N PHE A 212 33.63 -29.69 12.45
CA PHE A 212 33.26 -29.93 11.05
C PHE A 212 31.77 -29.74 10.77
N TRP A 213 30.90 -29.79 11.80
CA TRP A 213 29.47 -29.54 11.64
C TRP A 213 29.11 -28.05 11.51
N ILE A 214 30.01 -27.10 11.84
CA ILE A 214 29.72 -25.66 11.83
C ILE A 214 29.21 -25.16 10.45
N PRO A 215 29.84 -25.47 9.31
CA PRO A 215 29.35 -25.02 8.00
C PRO A 215 27.96 -25.59 7.68
N PHE A 216 27.72 -26.85 8.02
CA PHE A 216 26.43 -27.51 7.81
C PHE A 216 25.34 -26.92 8.72
N ALA A 217 25.67 -26.62 9.98
CA ALA A 217 24.75 -25.97 10.91
C ALA A 217 24.45 -24.53 10.50
N ALA A 218 25.43 -23.75 10.03
CA ALA A 218 25.21 -22.40 9.53
C ALA A 218 24.26 -22.40 8.31
N ALA A 219 24.48 -23.29 7.35
CA ALA A 219 23.61 -23.45 6.20
C ALA A 219 22.20 -23.97 6.59
N GLY A 220 22.13 -24.96 7.48
CA GLY A 220 20.89 -25.53 7.98
C GLY A 220 20.04 -24.55 8.77
N LEU A 221 20.64 -23.80 9.70
CA LEU A 221 19.99 -22.74 10.47
C LEU A 221 19.47 -21.63 9.56
N SER A 222 20.26 -21.23 8.55
CA SER A 222 19.82 -20.29 7.53
C SER A 222 18.56 -20.80 6.82
N TRP A 223 18.59 -22.05 6.33
CA TRP A 223 17.45 -22.65 5.64
C TRP A 223 16.19 -22.72 6.51
N ILE A 224 16.34 -23.16 7.77
CA ILE A 224 15.26 -23.21 8.75
C ILE A 224 14.70 -21.81 8.99
N GLY A 225 15.55 -20.81 9.19
CA GLY A 225 15.16 -19.41 9.38
C GLY A 225 14.32 -18.90 8.20
N PHE A 226 14.76 -19.13 6.97
CA PHE A 226 14.01 -18.76 5.76
C PHE A 226 12.68 -19.49 5.62
N TYR A 227 12.57 -20.73 6.10
CA TYR A 227 11.30 -21.46 6.07
C TYR A 227 10.29 -20.92 7.11
N TYR A 228 10.74 -20.58 8.32
CA TYR A 228 9.87 -20.08 9.39
C TYR A 228 9.55 -18.59 9.27
N TYR A 229 10.40 -17.80 8.61
CA TYR A 229 10.24 -16.36 8.49
C TYR A 229 8.87 -15.94 7.90
N PRO A 230 8.40 -16.48 6.75
CA PRO A 230 7.11 -16.09 6.18
C PRO A 230 5.92 -16.45 7.08
N SER A 231 6.00 -17.57 7.81
CA SER A 231 4.96 -17.96 8.76
C SER A 231 4.89 -17.01 9.95
N SER A 232 6.05 -16.58 10.47
CA SER A 232 6.11 -15.60 11.55
C SER A 232 5.56 -14.24 11.11
N GLU A 233 5.97 -13.78 9.93
CA GLU A 233 5.49 -12.51 9.37
C GLU A 233 3.99 -12.55 9.08
N SER A 234 3.48 -13.67 8.56
CA SER A 234 2.03 -13.87 8.38
C SER A 234 1.25 -13.72 9.69
N ASN A 235 1.77 -14.27 10.79
CA ASN A 235 1.16 -14.14 12.12
C ASN A 235 1.22 -12.70 12.63
N SER A 236 2.34 -12.01 12.42
CA SER A 236 2.49 -10.58 12.74
C SER A 236 1.47 -9.72 11.99
N VAL A 237 1.34 -9.93 10.67
CA VAL A 237 0.34 -9.25 9.83
C VAL A 237 -1.08 -9.58 10.30
N GLN A 238 -1.37 -10.84 10.64
CA GLN A 238 -2.68 -11.24 11.16
C GLN A 238 -3.05 -10.48 12.44
N LYS A 239 -2.11 -10.37 13.40
CA LYS A 239 -2.32 -9.64 14.65
C LYS A 239 -2.59 -8.15 14.41
N LYS A 240 -1.78 -7.52 13.56
CA LYS A 240 -1.94 -6.10 13.21
C LYS A 240 -3.27 -5.84 12.50
N ILE A 241 -3.68 -6.72 11.57
CA ILE A 241 -5.02 -6.65 10.96
C ILE A 241 -6.10 -6.78 12.04
N ALA A 242 -5.98 -7.72 12.98
CA ALA A 242 -6.98 -7.92 14.02
C ALA A 242 -7.15 -6.70 14.95
N GLN A 243 -6.06 -5.97 15.22
CA GLN A 243 -6.09 -4.73 16.00
C GLN A 243 -6.74 -3.57 15.23
N GLU A 244 -6.46 -3.43 13.93
CA GLU A 244 -7.02 -2.36 13.08
C GLU A 244 -8.48 -2.63 12.66
N LEU A 245 -8.87 -3.90 12.49
CA LEU A 245 -10.15 -4.33 11.93
C LEU A 245 -11.40 -3.74 12.61
N PRO A 246 -11.54 -3.73 13.96
CA PRO A 246 -12.74 -3.18 14.59
C PRO A 246 -12.95 -1.70 14.24
N PHE A 247 -11.88 -0.90 14.27
CA PHE A 247 -11.94 0.53 13.96
C PHE A 247 -12.19 0.78 12.47
N ALA A 248 -11.52 0.01 11.59
CA ALA A 248 -11.77 0.06 10.16
C ALA A 248 -13.22 -0.30 9.83
N ALA A 249 -13.80 -1.31 10.51
CA ALA A 249 -15.19 -1.71 10.32
C ALA A 249 -16.18 -0.62 10.77
N ILE A 250 -15.93 0.04 11.90
CA ILE A 250 -16.72 1.20 12.36
C ILE A 250 -16.68 2.33 11.32
N HIS A 251 -15.48 2.64 10.81
CA HIS A 251 -15.32 3.67 9.79
C HIS A 251 -16.05 3.31 8.49
N MET A 252 -15.95 2.05 8.03
CA MET A 252 -16.71 1.57 6.87
C MET A 252 -18.22 1.67 7.10
N ALA A 253 -18.71 1.30 8.29
CA ALA A 253 -20.13 1.40 8.63
C ALA A 253 -20.64 2.85 8.61
N ALA A 254 -19.86 3.79 9.17
CA ALA A 254 -20.19 5.21 9.17
C ALA A 254 -20.29 5.79 7.75
N ILE A 255 -19.36 5.42 6.86
CA ILE A 255 -19.37 5.87 5.45
C ILE A 255 -20.51 5.20 4.67
N ALA A 256 -20.78 3.92 4.92
CA ALA A 256 -21.87 3.19 4.28
C ALA A 256 -23.25 3.81 4.55
N GLY A 257 -23.40 4.56 5.66
CA GLY A 257 -24.61 5.30 5.97
C GLY A 257 -24.92 6.49 5.06
N SER A 258 -23.99 6.87 4.16
CA SER A 258 -24.18 7.95 3.18
C SER A 258 -24.49 7.43 1.76
N ASP A 259 -24.97 6.19 1.62
CA ASP A 259 -25.25 5.52 0.34
C ASP A 259 -24.07 5.55 -0.65
N ILE A 260 -22.85 5.53 -0.11
CA ILE A 260 -21.62 5.52 -0.90
C ILE A 260 -21.38 4.11 -1.44
N GLU A 261 -21.00 4.04 -2.72
CA GLU A 261 -20.65 2.78 -3.39
C GLU A 261 -19.55 2.00 -2.63
N PRO A 262 -19.67 0.66 -2.46
CA PRO A 262 -18.71 -0.13 -1.69
C PRO A 262 -17.25 0.02 -2.14
N THR A 263 -17.01 0.17 -3.44
CA THR A 263 -15.67 0.36 -4.02
C THR A 263 -15.01 1.66 -3.51
N LYS A 264 -15.79 2.73 -3.37
CA LYS A 264 -15.33 4.02 -2.82
C LYS A 264 -15.04 3.91 -1.33
N ILE A 265 -15.86 3.18 -0.57
CA ILE A 265 -15.60 2.91 0.85
C ILE A 265 -14.24 2.22 1.02
N PHE A 266 -13.95 1.18 0.24
CA PHE A 266 -12.66 0.50 0.29
C PHE A 266 -11.51 1.42 -0.11
N LYS A 267 -11.70 2.33 -1.07
CA LYS A 267 -10.69 3.31 -1.48
C LYS A 267 -10.36 4.31 -0.36
N ILE A 268 -11.36 4.76 0.40
CA ILE A 268 -11.17 5.64 1.56
C ILE A 268 -10.32 4.92 2.61
N ILE A 269 -10.69 3.70 3.00
CA ILE A 269 -9.92 2.91 3.98
C ILE A 269 -8.50 2.59 3.48
N ALA A 270 -8.35 2.24 2.20
CA ALA A 270 -7.05 1.94 1.59
C ALA A 270 -6.09 3.14 1.47
N THR A 271 -6.62 4.36 1.59
CA THR A 271 -5.86 5.62 1.53
C THR A 271 -5.56 6.17 2.93
N SER A 272 -6.38 5.82 3.93
CA SER A 272 -6.14 6.20 5.31
C SER A 272 -4.80 5.66 5.82
N LYS A 273 -4.07 6.51 6.55
CA LYS A 273 -2.81 6.13 7.23
C LYS A 273 -3.04 5.39 8.55
N GLU A 274 -4.27 5.40 9.06
CA GLU A 274 -4.64 4.77 10.34
C GLU A 274 -4.71 3.24 10.23
N TYR A 275 -5.10 2.73 9.06
CA TYR A 275 -5.36 1.30 8.84
C TYR A 275 -4.38 0.74 7.80
N VAL A 276 -3.09 0.74 8.11
CA VAL A 276 -2.04 0.38 7.14
C VAL A 276 -2.17 -1.08 6.69
N HIS A 277 -2.50 -2.00 7.60
CA HIS A 277 -2.56 -3.42 7.31
C HIS A 277 -3.90 -3.83 6.68
N VAL A 278 -5.03 -3.35 7.21
CA VAL A 278 -6.36 -3.53 6.59
C VAL A 278 -6.41 -2.85 5.22
N GLY A 279 -5.88 -1.63 5.11
CA GLY A 279 -5.83 -0.86 3.87
C GLY A 279 -5.02 -1.55 2.76
N LYS A 280 -3.97 -2.32 3.11
CA LYS A 280 -3.24 -3.18 2.14
C LYS A 280 -4.13 -4.28 1.57
N GLU A 281 -4.96 -4.92 2.39
CA GLU A 281 -5.90 -5.95 1.91
C GLU A 281 -7.02 -5.33 1.08
N MET A 282 -7.55 -4.17 1.48
CA MET A 282 -8.53 -3.40 0.69
C MET A 282 -7.96 -3.02 -0.69
N ARG A 283 -6.70 -2.59 -0.74
CA ARG A 283 -6.02 -2.28 -2.00
C ARG A 283 -5.91 -3.49 -2.93
N LYS A 284 -5.81 -4.72 -2.40
CA LYS A 284 -5.86 -5.93 -3.24
C LYS A 284 -7.23 -6.11 -3.89
N VAL A 285 -8.32 -5.79 -3.19
CA VAL A 285 -9.68 -5.84 -3.74
C VAL A 285 -9.81 -4.79 -4.85
N ILE A 286 -9.42 -3.54 -4.57
CA ILE A 286 -9.47 -2.43 -5.54
C ILE A 286 -8.63 -2.73 -6.79
N ASN A 287 -7.42 -3.29 -6.61
CA ASN A 287 -6.58 -3.66 -7.75
C ASN A 287 -7.24 -4.76 -8.61
N GLN A 288 -7.96 -5.70 -7.99
CA GLN A 288 -8.68 -6.74 -8.75
C GLN A 288 -9.84 -6.15 -9.55
N THR A 289 -10.55 -5.17 -9.00
CA THR A 289 -11.68 -4.54 -9.69
C THR A 289 -11.24 -3.53 -10.74
N GLU A 290 -10.35 -2.60 -10.40
CA GLU A 290 -9.98 -1.48 -11.28
C GLU A 290 -8.88 -1.83 -12.29
N ILE A 291 -7.93 -2.71 -11.94
CA ILE A 291 -6.79 -3.05 -12.81
C ILE A 291 -7.04 -4.33 -13.58
N TYR A 292 -7.53 -5.38 -12.90
CA TYR A 292 -7.77 -6.68 -13.55
C TYR A 292 -9.18 -6.83 -14.13
N GLY A 293 -10.10 -5.90 -13.85
CA GLY A 293 -11.46 -5.91 -14.39
C GLY A 293 -12.35 -7.03 -13.83
N TYR A 294 -12.02 -7.59 -12.67
CA TYR A 294 -12.88 -8.56 -11.99
C TYR A 294 -14.08 -7.87 -11.35
N ASP A 295 -15.21 -8.57 -11.24
CA ASP A 295 -16.35 -8.05 -10.47
C ASP A 295 -16.01 -7.96 -8.97
N LEU A 296 -16.71 -7.08 -8.25
CA LEU A 296 -16.46 -6.81 -6.85
C LEU A 296 -16.66 -8.05 -5.96
N VAL A 297 -17.69 -8.86 -6.23
CA VAL A 297 -18.05 -10.05 -5.45
C VAL A 297 -16.97 -11.12 -5.59
N THR A 298 -16.50 -11.38 -6.81
CA THR A 298 -15.39 -12.29 -7.11
C THR A 298 -14.10 -11.77 -6.52
N SER A 299 -13.84 -10.46 -6.60
CA SER A 299 -12.64 -9.84 -6.02
C SER A 299 -12.60 -10.01 -4.50
N LEU A 300 -13.73 -9.77 -3.82
CA LEU A 300 -13.87 -9.99 -2.37
C LEU A 300 -13.63 -11.46 -2.00
N LYS A 301 -14.24 -12.41 -2.72
CA LYS A 301 -14.04 -13.85 -2.49
C LYS A 301 -12.58 -14.28 -2.73
N ASN A 302 -11.94 -13.74 -3.77
CA ASN A 302 -10.54 -14.03 -4.09
C ASN A 302 -9.58 -13.51 -3.03
N VAL A 303 -9.80 -12.30 -2.51
CA VAL A 303 -8.98 -11.73 -1.44
C VAL A 303 -9.26 -12.42 -0.10
N ALA A 304 -10.52 -12.75 0.20
CA ALA A 304 -10.89 -13.52 1.39
C ALA A 304 -10.12 -14.84 1.50
N ARG A 305 -9.97 -15.59 0.39
CA ARG A 305 -9.19 -16.84 0.37
C ARG A 305 -7.69 -16.65 0.60
N ARG A 306 -7.16 -15.44 0.43
CA ARG A 306 -5.72 -15.14 0.45
C ARG A 306 -5.27 -14.33 1.67
N THR A 307 -6.20 -13.76 2.44
CA THR A 307 -5.85 -12.97 3.62
C THR A 307 -5.32 -13.85 4.76
N SER A 308 -4.49 -13.28 5.64
CA SER A 308 -3.97 -13.95 6.83
C SER A 308 -5.00 -14.00 7.96
N SER A 309 -5.91 -13.03 8.03
CA SER A 309 -6.88 -12.88 9.12
C SER A 309 -8.21 -13.57 8.80
N LYS A 310 -8.61 -14.52 9.66
CA LYS A 310 -9.91 -15.21 9.56
C LYS A 310 -11.08 -14.24 9.66
N LYS A 311 -11.02 -13.27 10.60
CA LYS A 311 -12.09 -12.26 10.79
C LYS A 311 -12.27 -11.41 9.53
N LEU A 312 -11.17 -10.96 8.92
CA LEU A 312 -11.23 -10.18 7.68
C LEU A 312 -11.71 -11.03 6.49
N SER A 313 -11.31 -12.31 6.42
CA SER A 313 -11.83 -13.25 5.42
C SER A 313 -13.35 -13.42 5.52
N GLU A 314 -13.87 -13.53 6.74
CA GLU A 314 -15.31 -13.62 7.00
C GLU A 314 -16.04 -12.32 6.65
N LEU A 315 -15.43 -11.16 6.95
CA LEU A 315 -15.97 -9.86 6.55
C LEU A 315 -16.10 -9.77 5.02
N PHE A 316 -15.03 -10.05 4.28
CA PHE A 316 -15.06 -10.00 2.81
C PHE A 316 -16.02 -11.02 2.20
N SER A 317 -16.09 -12.22 2.75
CA SER A 317 -17.01 -13.25 2.25
C SER A 317 -18.46 -12.86 2.50
N GLY A 318 -18.77 -12.32 3.68
CA GLY A 318 -20.13 -11.87 3.99
C GLY A 318 -20.51 -10.58 3.26
N LEU A 319 -19.56 -9.67 2.98
CA LEU A 319 -19.77 -8.53 2.09
C LEU A 319 -20.12 -8.98 0.67
N ALA A 320 -19.38 -9.96 0.14
CA ALA A 320 -19.65 -10.53 -1.18
C ALA A 320 -21.07 -11.13 -1.24
N THR A 321 -21.48 -11.86 -0.20
CA THR A 321 -22.83 -12.42 -0.10
C THR A 321 -23.90 -11.32 0.00
N ASN A 322 -23.71 -10.34 0.89
CA ASN A 322 -24.67 -9.25 1.09
C ASN A 322 -24.89 -8.44 -0.21
N ILE A 323 -23.80 -8.07 -0.88
CA ILE A 323 -23.86 -7.36 -2.16
C ILE A 323 -24.58 -8.22 -3.22
N SER A 324 -24.30 -9.52 -3.28
CA SER A 324 -24.97 -10.41 -4.25
C SER A 324 -26.45 -10.64 -3.97
N SER A 325 -26.88 -10.55 -2.71
CA SER A 325 -28.29 -10.68 -2.31
C SER A 325 -29.05 -9.36 -2.29
N GLY A 326 -28.41 -8.23 -2.63
CA GLY A 326 -29.01 -6.90 -2.59
C GLY A 326 -29.37 -6.42 -1.18
N GLY A 327 -28.63 -6.88 -0.16
CA GLY A 327 -28.89 -6.48 1.22
C GLY A 327 -28.35 -5.10 1.55
N GLU A 328 -28.74 -4.59 2.73
CA GLU A 328 -28.25 -3.31 3.23
C GLU A 328 -26.81 -3.43 3.72
N LEU A 329 -25.88 -2.75 3.04
CA LEU A 329 -24.46 -2.77 3.37
C LEU A 329 -24.17 -2.19 4.77
N LYS A 330 -24.86 -1.08 5.09
CA LYS A 330 -24.71 -0.36 6.35
C LYS A 330 -25.01 -1.26 7.54
N SER A 331 -26.21 -1.84 7.60
CA SER A 331 -26.65 -2.75 8.67
C SER A 331 -25.67 -3.91 8.89
N TYR A 332 -25.16 -4.51 7.82
CA TYR A 332 -24.18 -5.59 7.93
C TYR A 332 -22.83 -5.13 8.49
N LEU A 333 -22.32 -3.98 8.01
CA LEU A 333 -21.06 -3.42 8.51
C LEU A 333 -21.18 -2.98 9.96
N GLU A 334 -22.30 -2.37 10.37
CA GLU A 334 -22.59 -1.99 11.76
C GLU A 334 -22.59 -3.22 12.67
N LYS A 335 -23.33 -4.28 12.29
CA LYS A 335 -23.36 -5.52 13.06
C LYS A 335 -21.99 -6.16 13.16
N LYS A 336 -21.19 -6.15 12.08
CA LYS A 336 -19.81 -6.69 12.12
C LYS A 336 -18.87 -5.82 12.94
N ALA A 337 -19.00 -4.50 12.86
CA ALA A 337 -18.23 -3.55 13.63
C ALA A 337 -18.47 -3.73 15.14
N GLU A 338 -19.73 -3.86 15.56
CA GLU A 338 -20.09 -4.12 16.96
C GLU A 338 -19.48 -5.44 17.47
N ASN A 339 -19.62 -6.51 16.69
CA ASN A 339 -19.03 -7.82 17.03
C ASN A 339 -17.50 -7.74 17.16
N TYR A 340 -16.81 -7.08 16.22
CA TYR A 340 -15.35 -6.94 16.29
C TYR A 340 -14.91 -6.04 17.44
N LEU A 341 -15.67 -5.00 17.75
CA LEU A 341 -15.36 -4.11 18.88
C LEU A 341 -15.57 -4.82 20.22
N LEU A 342 -16.63 -5.65 20.34
CA LEU A 342 -16.88 -6.46 21.52
C LEU A 342 -15.75 -7.47 21.73
N ASP A 343 -15.35 -8.19 20.67
CA ASP A 343 -14.20 -9.10 20.71
C ASP A 343 -12.92 -8.38 21.16
N TYR A 344 -12.67 -7.19 20.60
CA TYR A 344 -11.50 -6.37 20.93
C TYR A 344 -11.51 -5.94 22.40
N LYS A 345 -12.66 -5.50 22.92
CA LYS A 345 -12.83 -5.15 24.35
C LYS A 345 -12.62 -6.36 25.26
N LEU A 346 -13.14 -7.52 24.90
CA LEU A 346 -12.95 -8.76 25.65
C LEU A 346 -11.48 -9.18 25.67
N GLU A 347 -10.78 -9.08 24.54
CA GLU A 347 -9.35 -9.37 24.46
C GLU A 347 -8.56 -8.39 25.34
N ARG A 348 -8.89 -7.10 25.31
CA ARG A 348 -8.24 -6.09 26.15
C ARG A 348 -8.49 -6.32 27.64
N ARG A 349 -9.71 -6.72 28.02
CA ARG A 349 -10.02 -7.07 29.41
C ARG A 349 -9.20 -8.25 29.88
N LYS A 350 -9.10 -9.32 29.08
CA LYS A 350 -8.24 -10.48 29.40
C LYS A 350 -6.78 -10.06 29.60
N TYR A 351 -6.26 -9.14 28.81
CA TYR A 351 -4.90 -8.62 29.02
C TYR A 351 -4.77 -7.83 30.33
N SER A 352 -5.75 -7.00 30.67
CA SER A 352 -5.76 -6.30 31.97
C SER A 352 -5.83 -7.27 33.15
N ASP A 353 -6.66 -8.31 33.05
CA ASP A 353 -6.79 -9.33 34.09
C ASP A 353 -5.47 -10.11 34.26
N LEU A 354 -4.83 -10.50 33.14
CA LEU A 354 -3.51 -11.14 33.16
C LEU A 354 -2.44 -10.23 33.79
N ALA A 355 -2.44 -8.93 33.46
CA ALA A 355 -1.53 -7.96 34.05
C ALA A 355 -1.75 -7.83 35.57
N GLY A 356 -3.02 -7.87 36.02
CA GLY A 356 -3.38 -7.95 37.44
C GLY A 356 -2.80 -9.19 38.10
N THR A 357 -2.98 -10.37 37.51
CA THR A 357 -2.38 -11.62 38.04
C THR A 357 -0.85 -11.55 38.13
N PHE A 358 -0.17 -10.93 37.16
CA PHE A 358 1.28 -10.71 37.24
C PHE A 358 1.67 -9.75 38.36
N MET A 359 0.86 -8.71 38.61
CA MET A 359 1.06 -7.80 39.74
C MET A 359 0.91 -8.54 41.08
N ASP A 360 -0.09 -9.40 41.22
CA ASP A 360 -0.27 -10.21 42.43
C ASP A 360 0.92 -11.14 42.66
N ILE A 361 1.38 -11.84 41.62
CA ILE A 361 2.57 -12.70 41.68
C ILE A 361 3.81 -11.89 42.09
N TYR A 362 3.96 -10.68 41.55
CA TYR A 362 5.07 -9.79 41.90
C TYR A 362 5.04 -9.39 43.37
N ILE A 363 3.87 -8.97 43.89
CA ILE A 363 3.73 -8.57 45.29
C ILE A 363 3.95 -9.77 46.22
N SER A 364 3.37 -10.94 45.92
CA SER A 364 3.47 -12.10 46.81
C SER A 364 4.88 -12.74 46.79
N ILE A 365 5.43 -13.01 45.61
CA ILE A 365 6.69 -13.79 45.49
C ILE A 365 7.92 -12.89 45.50
N LEU A 366 7.87 -11.71 44.87
CA LEU A 366 9.07 -10.86 44.72
C LEU A 366 9.19 -9.81 45.84
N ILE A 367 8.11 -9.47 46.55
CA ILE A 367 8.14 -8.52 47.67
C ILE A 367 7.89 -9.22 49.00
N ALA A 368 6.72 -9.85 49.18
CA ALA A 368 6.30 -10.37 50.47
C ALA A 368 7.16 -11.56 50.93
N ALA A 369 7.41 -12.55 50.07
CA ALA A 369 8.22 -13.70 50.44
C ALA A 369 9.67 -13.33 50.85
N PRO A 370 10.40 -12.46 50.13
CA PRO A 370 11.71 -11.98 50.56
C PRO A 370 11.65 -11.20 51.87
N LEU A 371 10.61 -10.40 52.10
CA LEU A 371 10.43 -9.64 53.33
C LEU A 371 10.22 -10.57 54.53
N VAL A 372 9.36 -11.59 54.40
CA VAL A 372 9.17 -12.62 55.43
C VAL A 372 10.46 -13.40 55.69
N LEU A 373 11.17 -13.78 54.63
CA LEU A 373 12.43 -14.50 54.73
C LEU A 373 13.51 -13.64 55.42
N MET A 374 13.58 -12.34 55.12
CA MET A 374 14.46 -11.41 55.84
C MET A 374 14.07 -11.30 57.32
N MET A 375 12.79 -11.21 57.66
CA MET A 375 12.34 -11.20 59.06
C MET A 375 12.77 -12.47 59.79
N MET A 376 12.63 -13.66 59.17
CA MET A 376 13.06 -14.92 59.76
C MET A 376 14.57 -14.91 60.06
N PHE A 377 15.40 -14.43 59.13
CA PHE A 377 16.84 -14.33 59.35
C PHE A 377 17.23 -13.34 60.46
N ILE A 378 16.49 -12.23 60.61
CA ILE A 378 16.71 -11.29 61.72
C ILE A 378 16.40 -11.98 63.06
N VAL A 379 15.26 -12.67 63.17
CA VAL A 379 14.89 -13.39 64.40
C VAL A 379 15.92 -14.48 64.74
N MET A 380 16.39 -15.22 63.74
CA MET A 380 17.44 -16.23 63.93
C MET A 380 18.76 -15.63 64.41
N ASN A 381 19.15 -14.48 63.87
CA ASN A 381 20.36 -13.77 64.30
C ASN A 381 20.28 -13.37 65.77
N VAL A 382 19.12 -12.83 66.20
CA VAL A 382 18.88 -12.42 67.60
C VAL A 382 18.81 -13.62 68.54
N ALA A 383 18.22 -14.73 68.10
CA ALA A 383 18.14 -15.97 68.89
C ALA A 383 19.47 -16.74 68.97
N GLY A 384 20.51 -16.29 68.26
CA GLY A 384 21.80 -17.00 68.21
C GLY A 384 21.74 -18.34 67.47
N LEU A 385 20.69 -18.57 66.68
CA LEU A 385 20.48 -19.81 65.94
C LEU A 385 21.13 -19.72 64.55
N GLY A 386 22.18 -20.52 64.33
CA GLY A 386 22.76 -20.72 63.00
C GLY A 386 22.01 -21.80 62.23
N LEU A 387 21.80 -21.60 60.92
CA LEU A 387 21.30 -22.63 60.01
C LEU A 387 22.49 -23.29 59.32
N ALA A 388 22.67 -24.60 59.52
CA ALA A 388 23.62 -25.44 58.78
C ALA A 388 25.11 -24.98 58.80
N GLY A 389 25.58 -24.35 59.87
CA GLY A 389 26.97 -23.89 59.99
C GLY A 389 27.33 -22.68 59.12
N LEU A 390 26.35 -22.09 58.42
CA LEU A 390 26.52 -20.86 57.65
C LEU A 390 26.28 -19.64 58.54
N THR A 391 27.10 -18.60 58.36
CA THR A 391 26.86 -17.31 59.02
C THR A 391 25.61 -16.64 58.46
N ILE A 392 24.84 -15.94 59.29
CA ILE A 392 23.62 -15.23 58.85
C ILE A 392 23.92 -14.26 57.68
N THR A 393 25.10 -13.65 57.66
CA THR A 393 25.55 -12.77 56.57
C THR A 393 25.64 -13.50 55.23
N THR A 394 26.12 -14.76 55.21
CA THR A 394 26.15 -15.58 53.98
C THR A 394 24.75 -16.00 53.52
N LEU A 395 23.87 -16.36 54.45
CA LEU A 395 22.46 -16.68 54.14
C LEU A 395 21.73 -15.48 53.54
N LEU A 396 21.89 -14.28 54.11
CA LEU A 396 21.34 -13.04 53.56
C LEU A 396 21.89 -12.74 52.16
N ALA A 397 23.20 -12.86 51.95
CA ALA A 397 23.82 -12.63 50.65
C ALA A 397 23.28 -13.59 49.57
N ILE A 398 23.11 -14.87 49.91
CA ILE A 398 22.52 -15.88 49.01
C ILE A 398 21.07 -15.51 48.68
N SER A 399 20.26 -15.16 49.68
CA SER A 399 18.86 -14.80 49.46
C SER A 399 18.70 -13.56 48.60
N ILE A 400 19.54 -12.53 48.79
CA ILE A 400 19.56 -11.35 47.90
C ILE A 400 19.89 -11.78 46.46
N GLY A 401 20.91 -12.64 46.28
CA GLY A 401 21.26 -13.18 44.96
C GLY A 401 20.11 -13.93 44.29
N VAL A 402 19.39 -14.77 45.05
CA VAL A 402 18.21 -15.49 44.55
C VAL A 402 17.10 -14.52 44.16
N VAL A 403 16.80 -13.51 44.96
CA VAL A 403 15.76 -12.51 44.65
C VAL A 403 16.09 -11.75 43.37
N ILE A 404 17.36 -11.34 43.19
CA ILE A 404 17.82 -10.68 41.96
C ILE A 404 17.61 -11.59 40.75
N LEU A 405 18.01 -12.87 40.86
CA LEU A 405 17.88 -13.83 39.78
C LEU A 405 16.41 -14.08 39.41
N VAL A 406 15.54 -14.24 40.40
CA VAL A 406 14.08 -14.39 40.19
C VAL A 406 13.50 -13.14 39.55
N ASN A 407 13.94 -11.94 39.93
CA ASN A 407 13.50 -10.68 39.32
C ASN A 407 13.88 -10.60 37.84
N ILE A 408 15.13 -10.98 37.48
CA ILE A 408 15.57 -11.05 36.09
C ILE A 408 14.71 -12.02 35.28
N ILE A 409 14.44 -13.21 35.81
CA ILE A 409 13.57 -14.20 35.17
C ILE A 409 12.16 -13.62 34.97
N PHE A 410 11.61 -12.96 35.98
CA PHE A 410 10.28 -12.37 35.93
C PHE A 410 10.20 -11.28 34.85
N LEU A 411 11.18 -10.39 34.77
CA LEU A 411 11.26 -9.36 33.73
C LEU A 411 11.34 -9.97 32.32
N PHE A 412 12.09 -11.05 32.15
CA PHE A 412 12.18 -11.76 30.87
C PHE A 412 10.83 -12.35 30.45
N ILE A 413 10.12 -12.99 31.39
CA ILE A 413 8.78 -13.55 31.15
C ILE A 413 7.79 -12.45 30.77
N LEU A 414 7.84 -11.32 31.47
CA LEU A 414 6.96 -10.18 31.23
C LEU A 414 7.18 -9.60 29.82
N ASN A 415 8.44 -9.38 29.43
CA ASN A 415 8.77 -8.89 28.09
C ASN A 415 8.28 -9.85 26.99
N TRP A 416 8.44 -11.16 27.19
CA TRP A 416 7.98 -12.14 26.20
C TRP A 416 6.45 -12.18 26.06
N LYS A 417 5.72 -11.96 27.15
CA LYS A 417 4.25 -11.95 27.15
C LYS A 417 3.62 -10.59 26.84
N GLN A 418 4.39 -9.51 26.80
CA GLN A 418 3.87 -8.18 26.47
C GLN A 418 3.38 -8.16 25.01
N PRO A 419 2.09 -7.85 24.75
CA PRO A 419 1.63 -7.69 23.39
C PRO A 419 2.28 -6.45 22.76
N SER A 420 2.68 -6.56 21.49
CA SER A 420 3.07 -5.40 20.68
C SER A 420 1.85 -4.50 20.51
N VAL A 421 1.89 -3.34 21.19
CA VAL A 421 0.90 -2.27 21.07
C VAL A 421 0.97 -1.66 19.68
#